data_AF-A0A3D5GRT8-F1
#
_entry.id   AF-A0A3D5GRT8-F1
#
_cell.length_a   1.000
_cell.length_b   1.000
_cell.length_c   1.000
_cell.angle_alpha   90.00
_cell.angle_beta   90.00
_cell.angle_gamma   90.00
#
_symmetry.space_group_name_H-M   'P 1'
#
loop_
_entity.id
_entity.type
_entity.pdbx_description
1 polymer ?
#
loop_
_entity_poly.entity_id
_entity_poly.type
_entity_poly.pdbx_seq_one_letter_code
_entity_poly.pdbx_strand_id
1 'polypeptide(L)' 'MTSDTWHQRESYSFDRNAIAEIRRAANTGIYRIRGWGAKRILPTLDDLVFLGASMSRYPLEGYREAC' A
#
# COMPACT_ATOMS: atom_id res chain seq x y z
N MET A 1 14.82 35.43 -11.19
CA MET A 1 14.09 34.15 -11.22
C MET A 1 14.42 33.41 -9.92
N THR A 2 13.67 33.69 -8.87
CA THR A 2 13.83 33.06 -7.55
C THR A 2 13.13 31.70 -7.61
N SER A 3 13.91 30.62 -7.60
CA SER A 3 13.40 29.26 -7.51
C SER A 3 12.81 29.06 -6.12
N ASP A 4 11.50 29.20 -6.04
CA ASP A 4 10.72 29.11 -4.82
C ASP A 4 10.60 27.63 -4.41
N THR A 5 11.53 27.15 -3.58
CA THR A 5 11.67 25.72 -3.25
C THR A 5 10.72 25.29 -2.14
N TRP A 6 9.41 25.42 -2.34
CA TRP A 6 8.38 24.98 -1.38
C TRP A 6 8.23 23.45 -1.26
N HIS A 7 9.20 22.68 -1.77
CA HIS A 7 9.09 21.21 -1.91
C HIS A 7 10.26 20.41 -1.33
N GLN A 8 11.15 21.01 -0.53
CA GLN A 8 12.35 20.29 -0.06
C GLN A 8 12.12 19.36 1.14
N ARG A 9 10.94 19.37 1.78
CA ARG A 9 10.67 18.48 2.91
C ARG A 9 10.11 17.15 2.44
N GLU A 10 10.87 16.08 2.68
CA GLU A 10 10.41 14.71 2.43
C GLU A 10 9.21 14.38 3.33
N SER A 11 8.26 13.63 2.78
CA SER A 11 7.09 13.20 3.52
C SER A 11 7.47 12.19 4.59
N TYR A 12 6.98 12.37 5.80
CA TYR A 12 7.23 11.44 6.91
C TYR A 12 6.66 10.04 6.62
N SER A 13 5.48 9.98 5.98
CA SER A 13 4.79 8.71 5.70
C SER A 13 5.19 8.05 4.38
N PHE A 14 5.61 8.84 3.38
CA PHE A 14 5.90 8.35 2.03
C PHE A 14 7.32 8.74 1.63
N ASP A 15 8.24 7.79 1.81
CA ASP A 15 9.60 7.95 1.31
C ASP A 15 9.63 7.85 -0.23
N ARG A 16 10.77 8.23 -0.82
CA ARG A 16 10.96 8.15 -2.28
C ARG A 16 10.71 6.75 -2.85
N ASN A 17 11.04 5.69 -2.11
CA ASN A 17 10.84 4.31 -2.56
C ASN A 17 9.35 3.94 -2.60
N ALA A 18 8.57 4.30 -1.58
CA ALA A 18 7.14 4.10 -1.54
C ALA A 18 6.46 4.86 -2.69
N ILE A 19 6.87 6.10 -2.96
CA ILE A 19 6.34 6.88 -4.09
C ILE A 19 6.67 6.21 -5.43
N ALA A 20 7.89 5.68 -5.60
CA ALA A 20 8.28 4.96 -6.80
C ALA A 20 7.44 3.69 -7.01
N GLU A 21 7.17 2.93 -5.94
CA GLU A 21 6.30 1.74 -5.99
C GLU A 21 4.84 2.09 -6.28
N ILE A 22 4.31 3.17 -5.71
CA ILE A 22 2.96 3.66 -6.02
C ILE A 22 2.85 3.96 -7.52
N ARG A 23 3.82 4.68 -8.08
CA ARG A 23 3.85 5.00 -9.51
C ARG A 23 3.97 3.76 -10.38
N ARG A 24 4.82 2.80 -9.99
CA ARG A 24 4.96 1.50 -10.69
C ARG A 24 3.63 0.75 -10.70
N ALA A 25 3.00 0.59 -9.53
CA ALA A 25 1.75 -0.13 -9.37
C ALA A 25 0.60 0.54 -10.14
N ALA A 26 0.54 1.88 -10.15
CA ALA A 26 -0.44 2.63 -10.92
C ALA A 26 -0.28 2.41 -12.44
N ASN A 27 0.97 2.35 -12.93
CA ASN A 27 1.25 2.14 -14.35
C ASN A 27 1.02 0.68 -14.80
N THR A 28 1.33 -0.30 -13.96
CA THR A 28 1.23 -1.72 -14.35
C THR A 28 -0.06 -2.40 -13.91
N GLY A 29 -0.79 -1.82 -12.95
CA GLY A 29 -1.94 -2.46 -12.30
C GLY A 29 -1.56 -3.69 -11.45
N ILE A 30 -0.28 -3.87 -11.11
CA ILE A 30 0.23 -5.06 -10.43
C ILE A 30 0.78 -4.65 -9.07
N TYR A 31 0.29 -5.26 -8.01
CA TYR A 31 0.85 -5.13 -6.66
C TYR A 31 1.93 -6.17 -6.40
N ARG A 32 2.88 -5.87 -5.51
CA ARG A 32 3.94 -6.80 -5.14
C ARG A 32 3.51 -7.64 -3.93
N ILE A 33 3.63 -8.96 -4.06
CA ILE A 33 3.44 -9.89 -2.93
C ILE A 33 4.69 -9.82 -2.03
N ARG A 34 4.49 -9.65 -0.72
CA ARG A 34 5.56 -9.57 0.29
C ARG A 34 5.42 -10.71 1.30
N GLY A 35 6.53 -11.31 1.71
CA GLY A 35 6.56 -12.49 2.60
C GLY A 35 6.80 -12.22 4.09
N TRP A 36 6.66 -10.98 4.56
CA TRP A 36 6.91 -10.60 5.96
C TRP A 36 5.77 -9.69 6.46
N GLY A 37 5.41 -9.83 7.74
CA GLY A 37 4.43 -8.96 8.40
C GLY A 37 4.92 -7.50 8.49
N ALA A 38 3.99 -6.56 8.66
CA ALA A 38 4.27 -5.13 8.80
C ALA A 38 5.00 -4.83 10.12
N LYS A 39 6.33 -5.01 10.13
CA LYS A 39 7.18 -4.63 11.27
C LYS A 39 7.44 -3.12 11.21
N ARG A 40 6.65 -2.32 11.92
CA ARG A 40 6.81 -0.85 12.01
C ARG A 40 6.69 -0.37 13.46
N ILE A 41 7.39 0.72 13.77
CA ILE A 41 7.51 1.27 15.13
C ILE A 41 6.26 2.05 15.56
N LEU A 42 5.44 2.51 14.60
CA LEU A 42 4.17 3.19 14.86
C LEU A 42 3.10 2.74 13.85
N PRO A 43 1.89 2.41 14.31
CA PRO A 43 0.78 2.08 13.43
C PRO A 43 0.36 3.32 12.63
N THR A 44 0.27 3.14 11.32
CA THR A 44 -0.20 4.10 10.33
C THR A 44 -1.49 3.59 9.69
N LEU A 45 -2.13 4.40 8.85
CA LEU A 45 -3.29 3.94 8.08
C LEU A 45 -2.94 2.75 7.15
N ASP A 46 -1.67 2.60 6.77
CA ASP A 46 -1.21 1.45 5.98
C ASP A 46 -1.28 0.12 6.74
N ASP A 47 -1.45 0.15 8.07
CA ASP A 47 -1.48 -1.03 8.93
C ASP A 47 -2.91 -1.55 9.19
N LEU A 48 -3.85 -1.20 8.31
CA LEU A 48 -5.20 -1.77 8.33
C LEU A 48 -5.13 -3.29 8.18
N VAL A 49 -5.67 -3.98 9.19
CA VAL A 49 -5.84 -5.43 9.15
C VAL A 49 -7.16 -5.74 8.47
N PHE A 50 -7.10 -6.36 7.29
CA PHE A 50 -8.26 -6.94 6.65
C PHE A 50 -8.55 -8.31 7.28
N LEU A 51 -9.66 -8.39 8.04
CA LEU A 51 -10.12 -9.65 8.59
C LEU A 51 -10.82 -10.47 7.50
N GLY A 52 -10.25 -11.63 7.19
CA GLY A 52 -10.87 -12.59 6.28
C GLY A 52 -12.15 -13.19 6.86
N ALA A 53 -13.05 -13.58 5.97
CA ALA A 53 -14.21 -14.38 6.36
C ALA A 53 -13.76 -15.74 6.93
N SER A 54 -14.52 -16.28 7.88
CA SER A 54 -14.22 -17.55 8.54
C SER A 54 -15.45 -18.44 8.59
N MET A 55 -15.88 -18.91 9.76
CA MET A 55 -16.90 -19.95 9.89
C MET A 55 -18.29 -19.52 9.41
N SER A 56 -18.62 -18.23 9.48
CA SER A 56 -19.96 -17.72 9.13
C SER A 56 -20.13 -17.41 7.64
N ARG A 57 -19.03 -17.25 6.87
CA ARG A 57 -19.07 -17.01 5.43
C ARG A 57 -17.86 -17.61 4.74
N TYR A 58 -18.11 -18.31 3.64
CA TYR A 58 -17.06 -18.86 2.79
C TYR A 58 -16.31 -17.73 2.06
N PRO A 59 -14.97 -17.72 2.04
CA PRO A 59 -14.20 -16.77 1.25
C PRO A 59 -14.38 -17.05 -0.24
N LEU A 60 -14.70 -16.02 -1.01
CA LEU A 60 -14.82 -16.14 -2.47
C LEU A 60 -13.45 -16.18 -3.12
N GLU A 61 -13.31 -16.98 -4.17
CA GLU A 61 -12.10 -17.02 -4.96
C GLU A 61 -12.12 -15.88 -5.99
N GLY A 62 -11.50 -14.75 -5.67
CA GLY A 62 -11.58 -13.53 -6.51
C GLY A 62 -11.03 -13.63 -7.93
N TYR A 63 -10.36 -14.72 -8.32
CA TYR A 63 -9.97 -14.98 -9.71
C TYR A 63 -10.99 -15.80 -10.50
N ARG A 64 -11.83 -16.59 -9.83
CA ARG A 64 -12.75 -17.54 -10.48
C ARG A 64 -14.21 -17.20 -10.25
N GLU A 65 -14.52 -16.45 -9.20
CA GLU A 65 -15.87 -16.06 -8.82
C GLU A 65 -16.01 -14.54 -8.98
N ALA A 66 -16.99 -14.10 -9.76
CA ALA A 66 -17.37 -12.70 -9.83
C ALA A 66 -18.29 -12.36 -8.65
N CYS A 67 -17.98 -11.27 -7.94
CA CYS A 67 -18.80 -10.75 -6.85
C CYS A 67 -20.00 -9.95 -7.38
#